data_AF-A0A379QJI9-F1
#
_entry.id   AF-A0A379QJI9-F1
#
_cell.length_a   1.000
_cell.length_b   1.000
_cell.length_c   1.000
_cell.angle_alpha   90.00
_cell.angle_beta   90.00
_cell.angle_gamma   90.00
#
_symmetry.space_group_name_H-M   'P 1'
#
loop_
_entity.id
_entity.type
_entity.pdbx_description
1 polymer ?
#
loop_
_entity_poly.entity_id
_entity_poly.type
_entity_poly.pdbx_seq_one_letter_code
_entity_poly.pdbx_strand_id
1 'polypeptide(L)' 'METINLSQARNLLLAAKSKAIIARGINDDTMLKEAQDSAVITMGRLFISSPFLAEIIVKSFESRGDI' A
#
# COMPACT_ATOMS: atom_id res chain seq x y z
N MET A 1 -12.93 -4.33 11.96
CA MET A 1 -11.69 -4.11 11.18
C MET A 1 -10.80 -3.19 12.00
N GLU A 2 -9.61 -3.66 12.37
CA GLU A 2 -8.71 -2.90 13.25
C GLU A 2 -8.00 -1.78 12.45
N THR A 3 -7.99 -0.55 12.97
CA THR A 3 -7.29 0.59 12.35
C THR A 3 -5.77 0.50 12.60
N ILE A 4 -4.96 1.33 11.94
CA ILE A 4 -3.51 1.42 12.15
C ILE A 4 -3.07 2.88 12.21
N ASN A 5 -1.96 3.19 12.88
CA ASN A 5 -1.36 4.51 12.79
C ASN A 5 -0.40 4.62 11.59
N LEU A 6 0.09 5.84 11.32
CA LEU A 6 0.97 6.13 10.18
C LEU A 6 2.29 5.35 10.22
N SER A 7 2.90 5.17 11.40
CA SER A 7 4.15 4.43 11.54
C SER A 7 3.97 2.95 11.24
N GLN A 8 2.87 2.36 11.71
CA GLN A 8 2.51 0.97 11.40
C GLN A 8 2.24 0.80 9.90
N ALA A 9 1.46 1.71 9.30
CA ALA A 9 1.18 1.70 7.87
C ALA A 9 2.46 1.77 7.03
N ARG A 10 3.38 2.68 7.37
CA ARG A 10 4.68 2.78 6.70
C ARG A 10 5.46 1.47 6.74
N ASN A 11 5.59 0.85 7.92
CA ASN A 11 6.36 -0.38 8.06
C ASN A 11 5.74 -1.55 7.27
N LEU A 12 4.42 -1.67 7.28
CA LEU A 12 3.69 -2.68 6.52
C LEU A 12 3.80 -2.45 5.00
N LEU A 13 3.70 -1.20 4.54
CA LEU A 13 3.90 -0.86 3.12
C LEU A 13 5.34 -1.11 2.65
N LEU A 14 6.34 -0.84 3.50
CA LEU A 14 7.74 -1.16 3.20
C LEU A 14 7.94 -2.68 3.08
N ALA A 15 7.33 -3.47 3.97
CA ALA A 15 7.38 -4.92 3.90
C ALA A 15 6.70 -5.47 2.63
N ALA A 16 5.51 -4.96 2.30
CA ALA A 16 4.81 -5.30 1.07
C ALA A 16 5.63 -4.96 -0.18
N LYS A 17 6.28 -3.78 -0.20
CA LYS A 17 7.19 -3.36 -1.28
C LYS A 17 8.36 -4.33 -1.43
N SER A 18 9.05 -4.67 -0.33
CA SER A 18 10.17 -5.63 -0.37
C SER A 18 9.72 -6.99 -0.88
N LYS A 19 8.54 -7.47 -0.45
CA LYS A 19 7.94 -8.71 -0.94
C LYS A 19 7.70 -8.66 -2.46
N ALA A 20 7.13 -7.56 -2.97
CA ALA A 20 6.89 -7.39 -4.40
C ALA A 20 8.17 -7.35 -5.23
N ILE A 21 9.25 -6.74 -4.72
CA ILE A 21 10.57 -6.72 -5.38
C ILE A 21 11.12 -8.15 -5.51
N ILE A 22 11.08 -8.92 -4.42
CA ILE A 22 11.55 -10.31 -4.43
C ILE A 22 10.72 -11.15 -5.39
N ALA A 23 9.38 -11.06 -5.30
CA ALA A 23 8.46 -11.78 -6.17
C ALA A 23 8.75 -11.55 -7.66
N ARG A 24 9.00 -10.30 -8.06
CA ARG A 24 9.42 -9.97 -9.44
C ARG A 24 10.79 -10.54 -9.80
N GLY A 25 11.73 -10.56 -8.85
CA GLY A 25 13.07 -11.10 -9.08
C GLY A 25 13.09 -12.61 -9.32
N ILE A 26 12.08 -13.34 -8.81
CA ILE A 26 11.94 -14.79 -8.97
C ILE A 26 10.77 -15.20 -9.88
N ASN A 27 10.09 -14.24 -10.52
CA ASN A 27 8.88 -14.45 -11.33
C ASN A 27 7.77 -15.24 -10.62
N ASP A 28 7.52 -14.93 -9.34
CA ASP A 28 6.44 -15.54 -8.55
C ASP A 28 5.21 -14.62 -8.52
N ASP A 29 4.26 -14.91 -9.41
CA ASP A 29 3.00 -14.16 -9.52
C ASP A 29 2.11 -14.30 -8.27
N THR A 30 2.19 -15.43 -7.57
CA THR A 30 1.41 -15.65 -6.34
C THR A 30 1.93 -14.75 -5.24
N MET A 31 3.24 -14.73 -5.02
CA MET A 31 3.89 -13.85 -4.05
C MET A 31 3.69 -12.37 -4.40
N LEU A 32 3.69 -12.04 -5.70
CA LEU A 32 3.41 -10.68 -6.17
C LEU A 32 1.98 -10.26 -5.81
N LYS A 33 1.00 -11.14 -6.03
CA LYS A 33 -0.40 -10.90 -5.68
C LYS A 33 -0.58 -10.72 -4.17
N GLU A 34 0.04 -11.56 -3.35
CA GLU A 34 0.02 -11.40 -1.89
C GLU A 34 0.61 -10.06 -1.42
N ALA A 35 1.71 -9.63 -2.04
CA ALA A 35 2.35 -8.36 -1.74
C ALA A 35 1.41 -7.18 -2.06
N GLN A 36 0.71 -7.24 -3.18
CA GLN A 36 -0.29 -6.24 -3.58
C GLN A 36 -1.48 -6.22 -2.61
N ASP A 37 -2.04 -7.38 -2.29
CA ASP A 37 -3.20 -7.48 -1.40
C ASP A 37 -2.86 -6.95 0.00
N SER A 38 -1.65 -7.24 0.51
CA SER A 38 -1.16 -6.68 1.78
C SER A 38 -1.05 -5.15 1.74
N ALA A 39 -0.56 -4.59 0.62
CA ALA A 39 -0.47 -3.14 0.44
C ALA A 39 -1.86 -2.49 0.41
N VAL A 40 -2.82 -3.06 -0.31
CA VAL A 40 -4.20 -2.56 -0.40
C VAL A 40 -4.87 -2.58 0.98
N ILE A 41 -4.78 -3.69 1.71
CA ILE A 41 -5.34 -3.78 3.07
C ILE A 41 -4.72 -2.73 3.99
N THR A 42 -3.40 -2.55 3.92
CA THR A 42 -2.69 -1.54 4.73
C THR A 42 -3.17 -0.13 4.41
N MET A 43 -3.32 0.22 3.12
CA MET A 43 -3.85 1.52 2.69
C MET A 43 -5.30 1.72 3.13
N GLY A 44 -6.15 0.69 3.00
CA GLY A 44 -7.54 0.74 3.48
C GLY A 44 -7.62 1.00 4.99
N ARG A 45 -6.79 0.32 5.79
CA ARG A 45 -6.70 0.54 7.24
C ARG A 45 -6.21 1.96 7.57
N LEU A 46 -5.24 2.48 6.82
CA LEU A 46 -4.75 3.85 6.99
C LEU A 46 -5.84 4.88 6.65
N PHE A 47 -6.60 4.69 5.57
CA PHE A 47 -7.67 5.59 5.17
C PHE A 47 -8.82 5.64 6.20
N ILE A 48 -9.18 4.50 6.80
CA ILE A 48 -10.16 4.47 7.89
C ILE A 48 -9.62 5.23 9.12
N SER A 49 -8.33 5.05 9.43
CA SER A 49 -7.70 5.70 10.59
C SER A 49 -7.45 7.21 10.41
N SER A 50 -7.28 7.66 9.17
CA SER A 50 -6.91 9.02 8.82
C SER A 50 -7.51 9.42 7.46
N PRO A 51 -8.78 9.83 7.44
CA PRO A 51 -9.47 10.21 6.21
C PRO A 51 -8.81 11.38 5.47
N PHE A 52 -8.19 12.33 6.20
CA PHE A 52 -7.46 13.45 5.60
C PHE A 52 -6.24 13.01 4.79
N LEU A 53 -5.48 12.00 5.27
CA LEU A 53 -4.37 11.44 4.50
C LEU A 53 -4.86 10.76 3.22
N ALA A 54 -6.09 10.21 3.23
CA ALA A 54 -6.70 9.65 2.02
C ALA A 54 -6.87 10.70 0.94
N GLU A 55 -7.38 11.88 1.29
CA GLU A 55 -7.57 12.99 0.36
C GLU A 55 -6.24 13.47 -0.24
N ILE A 56 -5.19 13.59 0.57
CA ILE A 56 -3.85 13.96 0.08
C ILE A 56 -3.33 12.92 -0.91
N ILE A 57 -3.46 11.63 -0.59
CA ILE A 57 -2.97 10.54 -1.41
C ILE A 57 -3.74 10.48 -2.73
N VAL A 58 -5.08 10.55 -2.71
CA VAL A 58 -5.91 10.55 -3.92
C VAL A 58 -5.57 11.74 -4.83
N LYS A 59 -5.49 12.96 -4.27
CA LYS A 59 -5.08 14.16 -5.03
C LYS A 59 -3.69 14.03 -5.63
N SER A 60 -2.76 13.36 -4.93
CA SER A 60 -1.42 13.11 -5.45
C SER A 60 -1.42 12.18 -6.67
N PHE A 61 -2.38 11.26 -6.77
CA PHE A 61 -2.57 10.41 -7.95
C PHE A 61 -3.33 11.13 -9.07
N GLU A 62 -4.34 11.94 -8.77
CA GLU A 62 -5.06 12.75 -9.76
C GLU A 62 -4.15 13.79 -10.43
N SER A 63 -3.20 14.36 -9.69
CA SER A 63 -2.18 15.26 -10.27
C SER A 63 -1.21 14.57 -11.25
N ARG A 64 -1.23 13.23 -11.30
CA ARG A 64 -0.46 12.41 -12.24
C ARG A 64 -1.33 11.84 -13.37
N GLY A 65 -2.51 12.41 -13.62
CA GLY A 65 -3.39 12.06 -14.74
C GLY A 65 -2.81 12.28 -16.15
N ASP A 66 -1.50 12.54 -16.27
CA ASP A 66 -0.69 12.58 -17.50
C ASP A 66 0.36 11.44 -17.51
N ILE A 67 -0.04 10.18 -17.28
CA ILE A 67 0.79 8.99 -17.55
C ILE A 67 -0.02 7.94 -18.31
#